data_AF-A0A7W7WC30-F1
#
_entry.id   AF-A0A7W7WC30-F1
#
_cell.length_a   1.000
_cell.length_b   1.000
_cell.length_c   1.000
_cell.angle_alpha   90.00
_cell.angle_beta   90.00
_cell.angle_gamma   90.00
#
_symmetry.space_group_name_H-M   'P 1'
#
loop_
_entity.id
_entity.type
_entity.pdbx_description
1 polymer ?
#
loop_
_entity_poly.entity_id
_entity_poly.type
_entity_poly.pdbx_seq_one_letter_code
_entity_poly.pdbx_strand_id
1 'polypeptide(L)'
;MGGLAAPGTGAGVFDGIDLDWEWPGSSGNDGNVIRPEDRRNFTLFVTELRRQMDELDRRSELTAFLPAAVAKIDAGFEVRDVFKQLTFATVQGYDLHGSWENRTGHNANLLTDRRDPNPVKYSVDQTVRDYLSRGAPARKLVVGVPAYGQGWTGVTGGRNGLYGTWAAGSDDYKNLVNKPGRRYRDLLTGSVWIYDGNEFWSYDDPATLLQKAAYIRLRGLGGSMMWSIDQDDAKASLTSALYGVLR
;
A
#
# COMPACT_ATOMS: atom_id res chain seq x y z
N MET A 1 1.79 9.66 -32.61
CA MET A 1 0.50 9.41 -33.29
C MET A 1 0.18 7.93 -33.20
N GLY A 2 -1.03 7.59 -32.75
CA GLY A 2 -1.55 6.23 -32.65
C GLY A 2 -2.13 5.91 -31.27
N GLY A 3 -3.12 6.69 -30.82
CA GLY A 3 -3.86 6.44 -29.59
C GLY A 3 -5.28 5.94 -29.88
N LEU A 4 -5.65 4.82 -29.27
CA LEU A 4 -7.00 4.43 -28.83
C LEU A 4 -8.19 4.63 -29.80
N ALA A 5 -8.09 4.25 -31.08
CA ALA A 5 -9.16 4.47 -32.04
C ALA A 5 -10.15 3.30 -32.17
N ALA A 6 -10.94 3.04 -31.13
CA ALA A 6 -12.33 2.58 -31.28
C ALA A 6 -13.24 3.65 -30.64
N PRO A 7 -14.41 3.99 -31.20
CA PRO A 7 -15.26 5.03 -30.63
C PRO A 7 -15.77 4.58 -29.25
N GLY A 8 -15.13 5.08 -28.20
CA GLY A 8 -15.49 4.86 -26.80
C GLY A 8 -15.23 6.14 -26.01
N THR A 9 -16.01 6.38 -24.97
CA THR A 9 -16.00 7.64 -24.20
C THR A 9 -14.67 7.95 -23.50
N GLY A 10 -13.73 6.99 -23.42
CA GLY A 10 -12.39 7.16 -22.85
C GLY A 10 -11.24 7.17 -23.87
N ALA A 11 -11.52 7.16 -25.18
CA ALA A 11 -10.49 7.16 -26.21
C ALA A 11 -9.58 8.40 -26.12
N GLY A 12 -8.27 8.18 -25.97
CA GLY A 12 -7.28 9.25 -25.84
C GLY A 12 -7.18 9.89 -24.44
N VAL A 13 -7.92 9.37 -23.45
CA VAL A 13 -7.93 9.91 -22.07
C VAL A 13 -7.01 9.13 -21.14
N PHE A 14 -6.99 7.80 -21.25
CA PHE A 14 -6.25 6.92 -20.35
C PHE A 14 -5.13 6.18 -21.07
N ASP A 15 -3.96 6.08 -20.45
CA ASP A 15 -2.82 5.31 -20.98
C ASP A 15 -2.86 3.83 -20.59
N GLY A 16 -3.82 3.42 -19.76
CA GLY A 16 -3.89 2.07 -19.22
C GLY A 16 -5.08 1.82 -18.30
N ILE A 17 -5.06 0.66 -17.66
CA ILE A 17 -6.05 0.20 -16.69
C ILE A 17 -5.30 -0.30 -15.44
N ASP A 18 -5.72 0.17 -14.27
CA ASP A 18 -5.31 -0.41 -12.98
C ASP A 18 -6.46 -1.25 -12.42
N LEU A 19 -6.12 -2.42 -11.88
CA LEU A 19 -7.08 -3.33 -11.27
C LEU A 19 -6.94 -3.31 -9.75
N ASP A 20 -7.99 -2.82 -9.09
CA ASP A 20 -8.09 -2.80 -7.63
C ASP A 20 -9.27 -3.67 -7.16
N TRP A 21 -9.06 -4.99 -7.17
CA TRP A 21 -10.00 -5.96 -6.60
C TRP A 21 -9.51 -6.35 -5.21
N GLU A 22 -10.28 -5.98 -4.18
CA GLU A 22 -9.99 -6.32 -2.79
C GLU A 22 -10.92 -7.40 -2.19
N TRP A 23 -10.61 -8.69 -2.18
CA TRP A 23 -9.47 -9.35 -2.81
C TRP A 23 -9.97 -10.64 -3.45
N PRO A 24 -9.42 -11.08 -4.59
CA PRO A 24 -9.71 -12.40 -5.13
C PRO A 24 -9.51 -13.48 -4.05
N GLY A 25 -10.51 -14.34 -3.84
CA GLY A 25 -10.41 -15.49 -2.94
C GLY A 25 -10.33 -15.17 -1.44
N SER A 26 -10.46 -13.91 -1.02
CA SER A 26 -10.42 -13.53 0.39
C SER A 26 -11.20 -12.24 0.71
N SER A 27 -11.39 -11.94 1.99
CA SER A 27 -12.15 -10.77 2.41
C SER A 27 -11.41 -9.46 2.15
N GLY A 28 -12.09 -8.50 1.53
CA GLY A 28 -11.76 -7.07 1.52
C GLY A 28 -12.93 -6.28 2.07
N ASN A 29 -13.59 -5.47 1.23
CA ASN A 29 -14.79 -4.74 1.62
C ASN A 29 -16.01 -5.65 1.87
N ASP A 30 -16.86 -5.24 2.80
CA ASP A 30 -18.11 -5.93 3.12
C ASP A 30 -19.00 -6.05 1.88
N GLY A 31 -19.56 -7.25 1.69
CA GLY A 31 -20.42 -7.56 0.54
C GLY A 31 -19.68 -8.12 -0.68
N ASN A 32 -18.34 -8.15 -0.68
CA ASN A 32 -17.60 -8.78 -1.76
C ASN A 32 -17.92 -10.28 -1.84
N VAL A 33 -18.21 -10.74 -3.07
CA VAL A 33 -18.44 -12.15 -3.34
C VAL A 33 -17.09 -12.84 -3.46
N ILE A 34 -16.85 -13.81 -2.58
CA ILE A 34 -15.56 -14.50 -2.46
C ILE A 34 -15.73 -15.95 -2.88
N ARG A 35 -14.89 -16.40 -3.81
CA ARG A 35 -14.85 -17.79 -4.26
C ARG A 35 -13.42 -18.32 -4.35
N PRO A 36 -13.15 -19.59 -4.01
CA PRO A 36 -11.83 -20.18 -4.20
C PRO A 36 -11.32 -20.10 -5.65
N GLU A 37 -12.22 -20.14 -6.63
CA GLU A 37 -11.89 -20.04 -8.06
C GLU A 37 -11.36 -18.67 -8.47
N ASP A 38 -11.60 -17.62 -7.67
CA ASP A 38 -11.16 -16.26 -7.96
C ASP A 38 -9.65 -16.18 -8.19
N ARG A 39 -8.86 -17.04 -7.51
CA ARG A 39 -7.41 -17.13 -7.73
C ARG A 39 -7.06 -17.39 -9.19
N ARG A 40 -7.70 -18.41 -9.77
CA ARG A 40 -7.45 -18.82 -11.15
C ARG A 40 -8.13 -17.86 -12.12
N ASN A 41 -9.34 -17.40 -11.77
CA ASN A 41 -10.11 -16.48 -12.60
C ASN A 41 -9.43 -15.13 -12.72
N PHE A 42 -8.76 -14.62 -11.68
CA PHE A 42 -7.98 -13.39 -11.77
C PHE A 42 -6.85 -13.54 -12.79
N THR A 43 -6.08 -14.64 -12.76
CA THR A 43 -5.03 -14.89 -13.76
C THR A 43 -5.59 -14.97 -15.18
N LEU A 44 -6.71 -15.67 -15.37
CA LEU A 44 -7.38 -15.75 -16.68
C LEU A 44 -7.84 -14.38 -17.16
N PHE A 45 -8.44 -13.60 -16.26
CA PHE A 45 -8.92 -12.26 -16.53
C PHE A 45 -7.78 -11.32 -16.95
N VAL A 46 -6.70 -11.23 -16.18
CA VAL A 46 -5.58 -10.34 -16.52
C VAL A 46 -4.85 -10.78 -17.80
N THR A 47 -4.81 -12.09 -18.08
CA THR A 47 -4.23 -12.62 -19.32
C THR A 47 -5.07 -12.21 -20.54
N GLU A 48 -6.39 -12.39 -20.45
CA GLU A 48 -7.31 -12.03 -21.54
C GLU A 48 -7.37 -10.51 -21.73
N LEU A 49 -7.42 -9.75 -20.64
CA LEU A 49 -7.40 -8.29 -20.69
C LEU A 49 -6.12 -7.79 -21.35
N ARG A 50 -4.95 -8.31 -20.95
CA ARG A 50 -3.66 -7.96 -21.58
C ARG A 50 -3.66 -8.28 -23.07
N ARG A 51 -4.20 -9.44 -23.48
CA ARG A 51 -4.30 -9.84 -24.89
C ARG A 51 -5.12 -8.83 -25.70
N GLN A 52 -6.31 -8.46 -25.21
CA GLN A 52 -7.17 -7.49 -25.89
C GLN A 52 -6.57 -6.08 -25.91
N MET A 53 -5.95 -5.65 -24.80
CA MET A 53 -5.25 -4.36 -24.75
C MET A 53 -4.08 -4.31 -25.73
N ASP A 54 -3.33 -5.41 -25.89
CA ASP A 54 -2.25 -5.53 -26.88
C ASP A 54 -2.73 -5.42 -28.33
N GLU A 55 -3.94 -5.90 -28.63
CA GLU A 55 -4.55 -5.78 -29.96
C GLU A 55 -4.93 -4.33 -30.28
N LEU A 56 -5.23 -3.52 -29.26
CA LEU A 56 -5.58 -2.10 -29.40
C LEU A 56 -4.36 -1.18 -29.37
N ASP A 57 -3.53 -1.29 -28.32
CA ASP A 57 -2.25 -0.59 -28.19
C ASP A 57 -1.32 -1.36 -27.25
N ARG A 58 -0.25 -1.95 -27.81
CA ARG A 58 0.80 -2.68 -27.06
C ARG A 58 1.56 -1.81 -26.06
N ARG A 59 1.43 -0.48 -26.10
CA ARG A 59 2.02 0.45 -25.13
C ARG A 59 1.14 0.71 -23.91
N SER A 60 -0.14 0.32 -23.95
CA SER A 60 -1.06 0.54 -22.85
C SER A 60 -0.60 -0.15 -21.58
N GLU A 61 -0.73 0.51 -20.43
CA GLU A 61 -0.32 -0.05 -19.15
C GLU A 61 -1.44 -0.92 -18.57
N LEU A 62 -1.07 -2.08 -18.02
CA LEU A 62 -1.97 -2.89 -17.19
C LEU A 62 -1.32 -3.06 -15.83
N THR A 63 -1.94 -2.54 -14.79
CA THR A 63 -1.41 -2.56 -13.43
C THR A 63 -2.44 -3.13 -12.47
N ALA A 64 -2.03 -3.39 -11.24
CA ALA A 64 -2.93 -3.83 -10.18
C ALA A 64 -2.45 -3.39 -8.80
N PHE A 65 -3.39 -3.15 -7.89
CA PHE A 65 -3.13 -3.02 -6.46
C PHE A 65 -3.29 -4.38 -5.77
N LEU A 66 -2.30 -4.76 -4.94
CA LEU A 66 -2.20 -6.11 -4.38
C LEU A 66 -1.97 -6.08 -2.84
N PRO A 67 -2.49 -7.07 -2.09
CA PRO A 67 -2.57 -6.99 -0.63
C PRO A 67 -1.24 -7.21 0.09
N ALA A 68 -1.13 -6.70 1.31
CA ALA A 68 0.04 -6.91 2.17
C ALA A 68 0.08 -8.32 2.77
N ALA A 69 -1.09 -8.88 3.07
CA ALA A 69 -1.26 -10.10 3.85
C ALA A 69 -0.98 -11.37 3.05
N VAL A 70 0.02 -12.16 3.45
CA VAL A 70 0.42 -13.42 2.78
C VAL A 70 -0.75 -14.37 2.53
N ALA A 71 -1.69 -14.48 3.48
CA ALA A 71 -2.87 -15.32 3.32
C ALA A 71 -3.78 -14.86 2.17
N LYS A 72 -3.91 -13.55 1.95
CA LYS A 72 -4.67 -12.98 0.82
C LYS A 72 -3.92 -13.14 -0.50
N ILE A 73 -2.58 -12.99 -0.47
CA ILE A 73 -1.72 -13.25 -1.64
C ILE A 73 -1.93 -14.70 -2.13
N ASP A 74 -1.82 -15.67 -1.23
CA ASP A 74 -1.94 -17.10 -1.56
C ASP A 74 -3.36 -17.52 -1.94
N ALA A 75 -4.37 -16.86 -1.37
CA ALA A 75 -5.77 -17.10 -1.70
C ALA A 75 -6.16 -16.53 -3.08
N GLY A 76 -5.56 -15.40 -3.50
CA GLY A 76 -6.06 -14.63 -4.63
C GLY A 76 -5.19 -14.61 -5.89
N PHE A 77 -3.89 -14.89 -5.79
CA PHE A 77 -2.97 -14.52 -6.87
C PHE A 77 -1.99 -15.63 -7.25
N GLU A 78 -1.99 -16.03 -8.53
CA GLU A 78 -0.88 -16.78 -9.14
C GLU A 78 0.26 -15.83 -9.51
N VAL A 79 0.94 -15.26 -8.49
CA VAL A 79 1.87 -14.11 -8.59
C VAL A 79 2.78 -14.16 -9.83
N ARG A 80 3.51 -15.24 -10.06
CA ARG A 80 4.41 -15.36 -11.22
C ARG A 80 3.69 -15.16 -12.56
N ASP A 81 2.49 -15.73 -12.70
CA ASP A 81 1.75 -15.71 -13.97
C ASP A 81 0.98 -14.39 -14.15
N VAL A 82 0.49 -13.80 -13.05
CA VAL A 82 -0.08 -12.44 -13.03
C VAL A 82 0.98 -11.40 -13.46
N PHE A 83 2.18 -11.41 -12.85
CA PHE A 83 3.23 -10.41 -13.15
C PHE A 83 3.82 -10.51 -14.57
N LYS A 84 3.57 -11.61 -15.30
CA LYS A 84 3.88 -11.69 -16.73
C LYS A 84 3.01 -10.74 -17.54
N GLN A 85 1.75 -10.53 -17.12
CA GLN A 85 0.77 -9.73 -17.83
C GLN A 85 0.82 -8.24 -17.45
N LEU A 86 1.17 -7.95 -16.20
CA LEU A 86 1.19 -6.58 -15.68
C LEU A 86 2.43 -5.79 -16.15
N THR A 87 2.28 -4.50 -16.39
CA THR A 87 3.38 -3.54 -16.52
C THR A 87 4.16 -3.47 -15.21
N PHE A 88 3.45 -3.17 -14.12
CA PHE A 88 3.90 -3.27 -12.73
C PHE A 88 2.69 -3.53 -11.82
N ALA A 89 2.92 -3.84 -10.55
CA ALA A 89 1.88 -3.88 -9.55
C ALA A 89 2.28 -3.07 -8.33
N THR A 90 1.33 -2.36 -7.75
CA THR A 90 1.50 -1.70 -6.46
C THR A 90 1.16 -2.69 -5.36
N VAL A 91 2.07 -2.89 -4.41
CA VAL A 91 1.81 -3.70 -3.22
C VAL A 91 1.47 -2.80 -2.04
N GLN A 92 0.45 -3.17 -1.29
CA GLN A 92 -0.01 -2.45 -0.11
C GLN A 92 1.11 -2.32 0.93
N GLY A 93 1.47 -1.08 1.26
CA GLY A 93 2.48 -0.73 2.26
C GLY A 93 1.94 0.14 3.39
N TYR A 94 0.63 0.09 3.58
CA TYR A 94 -0.18 0.79 4.57
C TYR A 94 -1.36 -0.10 5.00
N ASP A 95 -2.17 0.35 5.96
CA ASP A 95 -3.23 -0.45 6.59
C ASP A 95 -2.71 -1.77 7.17
N LEU A 96 -1.46 -1.74 7.65
CA LEU A 96 -0.78 -2.90 8.24
C LEU A 96 -1.30 -3.17 9.67
N HIS A 97 -1.66 -2.09 10.35
CA HIS A 97 -2.47 -2.05 11.56
C HIS A 97 -3.40 -0.86 11.44
N GLY A 98 -4.59 -0.96 12.02
CA GLY A 98 -5.54 0.12 11.86
C GLY A 98 -6.75 0.03 12.77
N SER A 99 -7.64 0.99 12.54
CA SER A 99 -8.73 1.34 13.43
C SER A 99 -9.72 0.19 13.68
N TRP A 100 -9.74 -0.85 12.84
CA TRP A 100 -10.49 -2.09 13.05
C TRP A 100 -9.95 -2.99 14.19
N GLU A 101 -8.77 -2.69 14.73
CA GLU A 101 -8.14 -3.45 15.81
C GLU A 101 -8.35 -2.78 17.17
N ASN A 102 -8.51 -3.58 18.22
CA ASN A 102 -8.59 -3.09 19.61
C ASN A 102 -7.22 -2.74 20.22
N ARG A 103 -6.13 -2.92 19.47
CA ARG A 103 -4.77 -2.59 19.88
C ARG A 103 -4.11 -1.79 18.79
N THR A 104 -3.38 -0.76 19.20
CA THR A 104 -2.64 0.07 18.25
C THR A 104 -1.42 -0.63 17.68
N GLY A 105 -1.05 -0.19 16.50
CA GLY A 105 0.13 -0.66 15.81
C GLY A 105 0.60 0.37 14.79
N HIS A 106 1.59 -0.02 14.02
CA HIS A 106 2.10 0.81 12.95
C HIS A 106 1.25 0.65 11.69
N ASN A 107 0.68 1.75 11.18
CA ASN A 107 -0.09 1.76 9.94
C ASN A 107 0.77 1.32 8.74
N ALA A 108 2.04 1.75 8.72
CA ALA A 108 2.88 1.67 7.52
C ALA A 108 4.38 1.53 7.83
N ASN A 109 4.75 0.77 8.87
CA ASN A 109 6.17 0.54 9.20
C ASN A 109 6.92 -0.13 8.03
N LEU A 110 8.15 0.35 7.78
CA LEU A 110 9.02 -0.21 6.75
C LEU A 110 9.49 -1.63 7.12
N LEU A 111 9.97 -1.83 8.35
CA LEU A 111 10.46 -3.13 8.84
C LEU A 111 9.58 -3.64 9.99
N THR A 112 9.46 -4.97 10.10
CA THR A 112 8.67 -5.63 11.14
C THR A 112 9.21 -5.32 12.53
N ASP A 113 8.37 -4.78 13.42
CA ASP A 113 8.74 -4.62 14.82
C ASP A 113 8.64 -5.96 15.55
N ARG A 114 9.76 -6.47 16.06
CA ARG A 114 9.80 -7.72 16.83
C ARG A 114 9.09 -7.60 18.19
N ARG A 115 8.90 -6.38 18.68
CA ARG A 115 8.22 -6.09 19.95
C ARG A 115 6.72 -5.97 19.77
N ASP A 116 6.23 -5.98 18.53
CA ASP A 116 4.81 -5.93 18.24
C ASP A 116 4.10 -7.13 18.88
N PRO A 117 3.18 -6.91 19.83
CA PRO A 117 2.46 -7.97 20.50
C PRO A 117 1.15 -8.31 19.77
N ASN A 118 0.83 -7.66 18.65
CA ASN A 118 -0.31 -8.03 17.82
C ASN A 118 -0.11 -9.44 17.23
N PRO A 119 -1.20 -10.20 17.02
CA PRO A 119 -1.13 -11.57 16.50
C PRO A 119 -0.57 -11.61 15.07
N VAL A 120 -0.84 -10.56 14.31
CA VAL A 120 -0.36 -10.36 12.95
C VAL A 120 0.63 -9.22 12.95
N LYS A 121 1.74 -9.36 12.21
CA LYS A 121 2.86 -8.40 12.23
C LYS A 121 3.30 -8.12 10.80
N TYR A 122 2.68 -7.15 10.17
CA TYR A 122 3.03 -6.78 8.81
C TYR A 122 4.12 -5.71 8.77
N SER A 123 4.79 -5.62 7.62
CA SER A 123 5.69 -4.53 7.27
C SER A 123 5.84 -4.47 5.76
N VAL A 124 6.23 -3.30 5.25
CA VAL A 124 6.52 -3.13 3.82
C VAL A 124 7.58 -4.13 3.33
N ASP A 125 8.66 -4.34 4.09
CA ASP A 125 9.71 -5.29 3.73
C ASP A 125 9.22 -6.74 3.72
N GLN A 126 8.34 -7.12 4.65
CA GLN A 126 7.72 -8.44 4.65
C GLN A 126 6.86 -8.65 3.39
N THR A 127 5.98 -7.72 3.08
CA THR A 127 5.14 -7.78 1.87
C THR A 127 5.99 -7.89 0.60
N VAL A 128 7.02 -7.05 0.45
CA VAL A 128 7.93 -7.12 -0.70
C VAL A 128 8.60 -8.50 -0.79
N ARG A 129 9.10 -9.06 0.31
CA ARG A 129 9.71 -10.40 0.33
C ARG A 129 8.71 -11.50 -0.04
N ASP A 130 7.46 -11.38 0.38
CA ASP A 130 6.41 -12.34 0.06
C ASP A 130 6.09 -12.38 -1.44
N TYR A 131 6.07 -11.23 -2.13
CA TYR A 131 5.91 -11.20 -3.59
C TYR A 131 7.14 -11.71 -4.33
N LEU A 132 8.34 -11.30 -3.92
CA LEU A 132 9.59 -11.73 -4.54
C LEU A 132 9.75 -13.25 -4.46
N SER A 133 9.48 -13.86 -3.30
CA SER A 133 9.55 -15.31 -3.10
C SER A 133 8.54 -16.09 -3.96
N ARG A 134 7.45 -15.44 -4.41
CA ARG A 134 6.42 -16.00 -5.29
C ARG A 134 6.67 -15.71 -6.78
N GLY A 135 7.83 -15.12 -7.11
CA GLY A 135 8.28 -14.92 -8.48
C GLY A 135 7.90 -13.57 -9.11
N ALA A 136 7.45 -12.59 -8.31
CA ALA A 136 7.30 -11.22 -8.81
C ALA A 136 8.68 -10.64 -9.17
N PRO A 137 8.87 -10.06 -10.37
CA PRO A 137 10.11 -9.34 -10.69
C PRO A 137 10.23 -8.07 -9.84
N ALA A 138 11.37 -7.87 -9.17
CA ALA A 138 11.61 -6.70 -8.31
C ALA A 138 11.29 -5.36 -9.01
N ARG A 139 11.77 -5.17 -10.25
CA ARG A 139 11.53 -3.96 -11.06
C ARG A 139 10.05 -3.69 -11.39
N LYS A 140 9.16 -4.66 -11.20
CA LYS A 140 7.71 -4.53 -11.42
C LYS A 140 6.94 -4.37 -10.10
N LEU A 141 7.61 -4.40 -8.95
CA LEU A 141 6.99 -4.18 -7.65
C LEU A 141 7.10 -2.71 -7.26
N VAL A 142 5.96 -2.03 -7.17
CA VAL A 142 5.83 -0.65 -6.71
C VAL A 142 5.34 -0.67 -5.26
N VAL A 143 5.94 0.12 -4.37
CA VAL A 143 5.56 0.16 -2.95
C VAL A 143 4.52 1.26 -2.72
N GLY A 144 3.34 0.88 -2.26
CA GLY A 144 2.31 1.81 -1.79
C GLY A 144 2.70 2.49 -0.48
N VAL A 145 2.49 3.80 -0.37
CA VAL A 145 2.68 4.58 0.86
C VAL A 145 1.45 5.44 1.16
N PRO A 146 1.09 5.65 2.43
CA PRO A 146 -0.08 6.43 2.78
C PRO A 146 0.26 7.93 2.89
N ALA A 147 -0.65 8.77 2.41
CA ALA A 147 -0.76 10.19 2.74
C ALA A 147 -1.83 10.41 3.82
N TYR A 148 -2.06 9.41 4.67
CA TYR A 148 -2.99 9.43 5.79
C TYR A 148 -2.40 8.63 6.97
N GLY A 149 -3.09 8.67 8.11
CA GLY A 149 -2.77 7.86 9.28
C GLY A 149 -3.96 7.10 9.83
N GLN A 150 -3.65 6.02 10.53
CA GLN A 150 -4.60 5.27 11.37
C GLN A 150 -4.42 5.73 12.81
N GLY A 151 -5.53 5.98 13.48
CA GLY A 151 -5.56 6.49 14.84
C GLY A 151 -6.58 5.77 15.68
N TRP A 152 -6.50 6.06 16.97
CA TRP A 152 -7.52 5.64 17.91
C TRP A 152 -7.85 6.87 18.83
N THR A 153 -8.76 6.79 19.80
CA THR A 153 -8.98 7.78 20.89
C THR A 153 -9.30 7.09 22.23
N GLY A 154 -8.72 7.56 23.34
CA GLY A 154 -8.87 6.98 24.68
C GLY A 154 -7.68 6.13 25.15
N VAL A 155 -6.45 6.47 24.75
CA VAL A 155 -5.29 5.61 24.94
C VAL A 155 -4.95 5.30 26.38
N THR A 156 -4.87 4.01 26.70
CA THR A 156 -4.24 3.54 27.93
C THR A 156 -3.16 2.51 27.63
N GLY A 157 -2.07 2.56 28.42
CA GLY A 157 -0.95 1.62 28.34
C GLY A 157 -0.04 1.80 27.12
N GLY A 158 0.77 0.77 26.86
CA GLY A 158 1.74 0.76 25.77
C GLY A 158 2.98 1.64 26.01
N ARG A 159 3.89 1.65 25.03
CA ARG A 159 5.11 2.47 25.07
C ARG A 159 4.84 3.79 24.36
N ASN A 160 4.39 4.79 25.13
CA ASN A 160 3.92 6.07 24.58
C ASN A 160 2.74 5.87 23.60
N GLY A 161 1.72 5.16 24.07
CA GLY A 161 0.52 4.83 23.30
C GLY A 161 0.68 3.70 22.28
N LEU A 162 1.90 3.43 21.81
CA LEU A 162 2.18 2.30 20.92
C LEU A 162 1.89 0.97 21.63
N TYR A 163 1.06 0.13 21.01
CA TYR A 163 0.53 -1.13 21.53
C TYR A 163 -0.45 -1.00 22.73
N GLY A 164 -1.08 0.17 22.93
CA GLY A 164 -2.24 0.37 23.83
C GLY A 164 -3.60 0.02 23.19
N THR A 165 -4.73 0.12 23.94
CA THR A 165 -6.10 -0.36 23.52
C THR A 165 -7.30 0.61 23.68
N TRP A 166 -8.04 0.98 22.61
CA TRP A 166 -9.00 2.12 22.65
C TRP A 166 -9.79 2.34 21.33
N ALA A 167 -10.64 3.38 21.21
CA ALA A 167 -11.63 3.56 20.11
C ALA A 167 -11.01 4.01 18.77
N ALA A 168 -11.57 3.63 17.63
CA ALA A 168 -10.98 3.69 16.29
C ALA A 168 -11.11 5.05 15.52
N GLY A 169 -10.15 5.42 14.65
CA GLY A 169 -10.28 6.53 13.66
C GLY A 169 -9.20 6.55 12.55
N SER A 170 -9.40 7.36 11.49
CA SER A 170 -8.42 7.64 10.42
C SER A 170 -8.43 9.14 10.06
N ASP A 171 -7.31 9.69 9.54
CA ASP A 171 -7.19 11.13 9.22
C ASP A 171 -6.08 11.39 8.17
N ASP A 172 -6.24 12.46 7.38
CA ASP A 172 -5.33 12.86 6.30
C ASP A 172 -4.00 13.42 6.82
N TYR A 173 -2.90 13.24 6.08
CA TYR A 173 -1.59 13.77 6.45
C TYR A 173 -1.60 15.29 6.66
N LYS A 174 -2.29 16.05 5.80
CA LYS A 174 -2.45 17.51 5.93
C LYS A 174 -3.09 17.97 7.25
N ASN A 175 -3.86 17.11 7.92
CA ASN A 175 -4.40 17.37 9.25
C ASN A 175 -3.42 16.90 10.33
N LEU A 176 -2.88 15.68 10.17
CA LEU A 176 -1.95 15.06 11.12
C LEU A 176 -0.67 15.88 11.35
N VAL A 177 -0.15 16.54 10.31
CA VAL A 177 1.07 17.36 10.40
C VAL A 177 0.96 18.46 11.47
N ASN A 178 -0.24 19.00 11.69
CA ASN A 178 -0.52 20.05 12.67
C ASN A 178 -1.16 19.54 13.97
N LYS A 179 -1.39 18.22 14.08
CA LYS A 179 -2.08 17.65 15.23
C LYS A 179 -1.25 17.79 16.52
N PRO A 180 -1.87 18.17 17.66
CA PRO A 180 -1.16 18.26 18.94
C PRO A 180 -0.67 16.87 19.39
N GLY A 181 0.27 16.87 20.32
CA GLY A 181 0.90 15.65 20.83
C GLY A 181 2.36 15.51 20.44
N ARG A 182 3.06 14.68 21.20
CA ARG A 182 4.48 14.41 20.96
C ARG A 182 4.62 13.45 19.78
N ARG A 183 5.50 13.78 18.84
CA ARG A 183 5.90 12.87 17.77
C ARG A 183 6.99 11.94 18.29
N TYR A 184 6.77 10.65 18.10
CA TYR A 184 7.69 9.58 18.42
C TYR A 184 8.10 8.90 17.12
N ARG A 185 9.36 8.47 17.05
CA ARG A 185 9.93 7.81 15.88
C ARG A 185 10.70 6.59 16.31
N ASP A 186 10.55 5.52 15.55
CA ASP A 186 11.45 4.38 15.59
C ASP A 186 12.15 4.24 14.23
N LEU A 187 13.44 4.56 14.22
CA LEU A 187 14.28 4.51 13.04
C LEU A 187 14.57 3.07 12.59
N LEU A 188 14.52 2.10 13.51
CA LEU A 188 14.76 0.69 13.19
C LEU A 188 13.60 0.10 12.40
N THR A 189 12.37 0.45 12.76
CA THR A 189 11.17 -0.03 12.05
C THR A 189 10.74 0.91 10.92
N GLY A 190 11.30 2.12 10.87
CA GLY A 190 10.95 3.14 9.89
C GLY A 190 9.52 3.62 10.08
N SER A 191 9.14 3.93 11.33
CA SER A 191 7.79 4.35 11.69
C SER A 191 7.78 5.65 12.50
N VAL A 192 6.69 6.40 12.37
CA VAL A 192 6.41 7.61 13.14
C VAL A 192 4.98 7.55 13.67
N TRP A 193 4.77 8.11 14.86
CA TRP A 193 3.44 8.28 15.42
C TRP A 193 3.34 9.51 16.31
N ILE A 194 2.12 10.01 16.49
CA ILE A 194 1.78 11.06 17.46
C ILE A 194 1.19 10.38 18.69
N TYR A 195 1.53 10.85 19.89
CA TYR A 195 0.82 10.51 21.12
C TYR A 195 0.76 11.71 22.06
N ASP A 196 -0.44 12.07 22.54
CA ASP A 196 -0.66 13.22 23.44
C ASP A 196 -1.04 12.83 24.88
N GLY A 197 -1.12 11.54 25.17
CA GLY A 197 -1.65 11.01 26.44
C GLY A 197 -3.03 10.37 26.30
N ASN A 198 -3.79 10.71 25.27
CA ASN A 198 -5.16 10.24 25.02
C ASN A 198 -5.42 9.80 23.57
N GLU A 199 -4.80 10.41 22.57
CA GLU A 199 -4.88 10.01 21.17
C GLU A 199 -3.52 9.54 20.67
N PHE A 200 -3.51 8.52 19.81
CA PHE A 200 -2.34 8.12 19.04
C PHE A 200 -2.69 7.94 17.58
N TRP A 201 -1.72 8.28 16.74
CA TRP A 201 -1.86 8.32 15.29
C TRP A 201 -0.59 7.81 14.63
N SER A 202 -0.66 6.70 13.91
CA SER A 202 0.44 6.16 13.11
C SER A 202 0.27 6.55 11.65
N TYR A 203 1.31 7.14 11.06
CA TYR A 203 1.28 7.75 9.73
C TYR A 203 2.69 7.73 9.13
N ASP A 204 2.83 8.21 7.89
CA ASP A 204 4.11 8.52 7.29
C ASP A 204 4.37 10.03 7.24
N ASP A 205 5.63 10.41 7.39
CA ASP A 205 6.10 11.78 7.24
C ASP A 205 7.25 11.85 6.22
N PRO A 206 7.72 13.05 5.83
CA PRO A 206 8.78 13.16 4.82
C PRO A 206 10.03 12.36 5.16
N ALA A 207 10.38 12.22 6.44
CA ALA A 207 11.54 11.44 6.86
C ALA A 207 11.31 9.93 6.72
N THR A 208 10.13 9.39 7.06
CA THR A 208 9.84 7.97 6.79
C THR A 208 9.75 7.69 5.30
N LEU A 209 9.19 8.61 4.49
CA LEU A 209 9.15 8.45 3.03
C LEU A 209 10.53 8.51 2.37
N LEU A 210 11.45 9.35 2.86
CA LEU A 210 12.85 9.30 2.42
C LEU A 210 13.49 7.93 2.71
N GLN A 211 13.21 7.35 3.87
CA GLN A 211 13.71 6.01 4.24
C GLN A 211 13.11 4.92 3.35
N LYS A 212 11.79 4.98 3.07
CA LYS A 212 11.12 4.05 2.15
C LYS A 212 11.64 4.20 0.71
N ALA A 213 11.85 5.42 0.25
CA ALA A 213 12.42 5.68 -1.07
C ALA A 213 13.85 5.14 -1.20
N ALA A 214 14.69 5.31 -0.18
CA ALA A 214 16.02 4.71 -0.13
C ALA A 214 15.94 3.17 -0.17
N TYR A 215 15.02 2.57 0.59
CA TYR A 215 14.77 1.13 0.57
C TYR A 215 14.36 0.64 -0.84
N ILE A 216 13.40 1.31 -1.49
CA ILE A 216 12.94 0.99 -2.85
C ILE A 216 14.12 0.98 -3.83
N ARG A 217 14.96 2.03 -3.79
CA ARG A 217 16.15 2.15 -4.64
C ARG A 217 17.17 1.05 -4.37
N LEU A 218 17.49 0.79 -3.10
CA LEU A 218 18.47 -0.23 -2.70
C LEU A 218 18.02 -1.66 -3.03
N ARG A 219 16.71 -1.91 -3.06
CA ARG A 219 16.11 -3.20 -3.41
C ARG A 219 15.87 -3.38 -4.91
N GLY A 220 16.11 -2.34 -5.72
CA GLY A 220 15.83 -2.38 -7.16
C GLY A 220 14.35 -2.58 -7.49
N LEU A 221 13.47 -2.01 -6.67
CA LEU A 221 12.02 -2.07 -6.86
C LEU A 221 11.57 -1.09 -7.96
N GLY A 222 10.37 -1.28 -8.48
CA GLY A 222 9.81 -0.50 -9.59
C GLY A 222 9.45 0.95 -9.28
N GLY A 223 9.32 1.32 -8.00
CA GLY A 223 9.02 2.69 -7.58
C GLY A 223 8.13 2.76 -6.35
N SER A 224 7.40 3.87 -6.21
CA SER A 224 6.41 4.08 -5.16
C SER A 224 5.09 4.61 -5.74
N MET A 225 3.99 4.27 -5.08
CA MET A 225 2.64 4.81 -5.30
C MET A 225 2.17 5.42 -3.99
N MET A 226 1.38 6.49 -4.04
CA MET A 226 0.85 7.17 -2.86
C MET A 226 -0.68 7.11 -2.82
N TRP A 227 -1.23 6.69 -1.68
CA TRP A 227 -2.66 6.74 -1.41
C TRP A 227 -2.99 7.79 -0.33
N SER A 228 -3.69 8.88 -0.64
CA SER A 228 -3.83 9.46 -1.97
C SER A 228 -3.26 10.87 -2.02
N ILE A 229 -2.84 11.30 -3.21
CA ILE A 229 -2.06 12.54 -3.41
C ILE A 229 -2.77 13.80 -2.87
N ASP A 230 -4.10 13.82 -2.83
CA ASP A 230 -4.93 14.92 -2.31
C ASP A 230 -4.93 15.04 -0.76
N GLN A 231 -4.34 14.05 -0.07
CA GLN A 231 -4.17 14.05 1.37
C GLN A 231 -2.78 14.59 1.82
N ASP A 232 -1.85 14.77 0.87
CA ASP A 232 -0.58 15.47 1.11
C ASP A 232 -0.82 16.94 1.51
N ASP A 233 0.18 17.59 2.09
CA ASP A 233 0.07 19.00 2.45
C ASP A 233 0.16 19.93 1.24
N ALA A 234 -0.17 21.20 1.43
CA ALA A 234 -0.13 22.20 0.35
C ALA A 234 1.28 22.45 -0.23
N LYS A 235 2.34 21.90 0.39
CA LYS A 235 3.72 21.97 -0.09
C LYS A 235 4.13 20.69 -0.83
N ALA A 236 3.23 19.72 -0.97
CA ALA A 236 3.51 18.39 -1.49
C ALA A 236 4.70 17.73 -0.77
N SER A 237 4.77 17.87 0.56
CA SER A 237 5.94 17.46 1.35
C SER A 237 6.22 15.96 1.22
N LEU A 238 5.18 15.12 1.22
CA LEU A 238 5.34 13.68 1.08
C LEU A 238 5.78 13.30 -0.33
N THR A 239 5.11 13.88 -1.34
CA THR A 239 5.42 13.64 -2.75
C THR A 239 6.86 14.07 -3.08
N SER A 240 7.28 15.24 -2.59
CA SER A 240 8.62 15.78 -2.79
C SER A 240 9.70 14.90 -2.14
N ALA A 241 9.41 14.32 -0.97
CA ALA A 241 10.32 13.39 -0.30
C ALA A 241 10.59 12.14 -1.14
N LEU A 242 9.55 11.53 -1.71
CA LEU A 242 9.71 10.39 -2.62
C LEU A 242 10.48 10.79 -3.89
N TYR A 243 10.06 11.89 -4.53
CA TYR A 243 10.65 12.36 -5.79
C TYR A 243 12.15 12.66 -5.67
N GLY A 244 12.58 13.24 -4.55
CA GLY A 244 13.99 13.58 -4.31
C GLY A 244 14.95 12.39 -4.37
N VAL A 245 14.47 11.17 -4.10
CA VAL A 245 15.29 9.95 -4.04
C VAL A 245 15.04 9.01 -5.22
N LEU A 246 13.80 8.95 -5.74
CA LEU A 246 13.38 8.00 -6.77
C LEU A 246 13.51 8.51 -8.22
N ARG A 247 13.87 9.78 -8.42
CA ARG A 247 14.20 10.32 -9.74
C ARG A 247 15.43 9.67 -10.39
#